data_AF-A0A6P7GX89-F1
#
_entry.id   AF-A0A6P7GX89-F1
#
_cell.length_a   1.000
_cell.length_b   1.000
_cell.length_c   1.000
_cell.angle_alpha   90.00
_cell.angle_beta   90.00
_cell.angle_gamma   90.00
#
_symmetry.space_group_name_H-M   'P 1'
#
loop_
_entity.id
_entity.type
_entity.pdbx_description
1 polymer ?
#
loop_
_entity_poly.entity_id
_entity_poly.type
_entity_poly.pdbx_seq_one_letter_code
_entity_poly.pdbx_strand_id
1 'polypeptide(L)'
;MQKNVNVTASAESTSKATESPIGTYNSPRTFGKAVNKVKRSLPNSPHKKTAVLKKLVSDVIGIESLVSSTRKVKHAHVTAENRALVVEFFCRDDISRQTPGIKDVKTIRKKGEQKQKLQKRFMVMTVGEARNLRKGFHM
;
A
#
# COMPACT_ATOMS: atom_id res chain seq x y z
N MET A 1 60.79 15.52 38.75
CA MET A 1 61.05 14.80 37.49
C MET A 1 59.76 14.75 36.70
N GLN A 2 59.87 15.12 35.42
CA GLN A 2 59.01 14.79 34.28
C GLN A 2 57.55 15.25 34.26
N LYS A 3 57.36 16.30 33.45
CA LYS A 3 56.13 16.72 32.77
C LYS A 3 55.62 15.58 31.88
N ASN A 4 54.31 15.40 31.78
CA ASN A 4 53.72 14.78 30.59
C ASN A 4 52.61 15.67 30.04
N VAL A 5 52.93 16.19 28.87
CA VAL A 5 52.13 16.98 27.93
C VAL A 5 51.81 16.02 26.78
N ASN A 6 50.55 15.98 26.33
CA ASN A 6 50.13 15.49 25.01
C ASN A 6 48.81 16.25 24.73
N VAL A 7 48.81 17.36 23.98
CA VAL A 7 48.89 17.50 22.52
C VAL A 7 47.80 16.70 21.79
N THR A 8 46.68 17.39 21.58
CA THR A 8 45.90 17.54 20.33
C THR A 8 45.64 16.33 19.44
N ALA A 9 44.35 16.02 19.29
CA ALA A 9 43.78 15.65 17.99
C ALA A 9 42.48 16.44 17.78
N SER A 10 42.59 17.51 16.98
CA SER A 10 41.44 18.17 16.36
C SER A 10 40.68 17.16 15.52
N ALA A 11 39.40 16.95 15.85
CA ALA A 11 38.40 16.50 14.88
C ALA A 11 37.58 17.72 14.48
N GLU A 12 38.15 18.49 13.56
CA GLU A 12 37.49 19.59 12.88
C GLU A 12 36.56 19.00 11.82
N SER A 13 35.28 18.82 12.17
CA SER A 13 34.22 18.59 11.18
C SER A 13 33.42 19.88 11.03
N THR A 14 33.94 20.77 10.20
CA THR A 14 33.24 21.95 9.67
C THR A 14 32.11 21.48 8.76
N SER A 15 30.95 21.13 9.33
CA SER A 15 29.71 21.07 8.57
C SER A 15 29.20 22.50 8.41
N LYS A 16 29.39 23.09 7.21
CA LYS A 16 28.69 24.30 6.79
C LYS A 16 27.19 24.03 6.90
N ALA A 17 26.59 24.44 8.01
CA ALA A 17 25.16 24.48 8.18
C ALA A 17 24.63 25.59 7.27
N THR A 18 23.89 25.22 6.24
CA THR A 18 22.93 26.13 5.63
C THR A 18 21.91 26.48 6.72
N GLU A 19 22.08 27.66 7.29
CA GLU A 19 21.21 28.21 8.33
C GLU A 19 19.79 28.33 7.78
N SER A 20 18.94 27.39 8.15
CA SER A 20 17.50 27.64 8.15
C SER A 20 17.22 28.58 9.34
N PRO A 21 16.31 29.56 9.20
CA PRO A 21 16.09 30.60 10.22
C PRO A 21 15.58 30.06 11.57
N ILE A 22 15.25 28.77 11.64
CA ILE A 22 15.06 28.00 12.87
C ILE A 22 16.20 26.98 12.93
N GLY A 23 17.18 27.20 13.81
CA GLY A 23 18.31 26.30 13.99
C GLY A 23 17.91 24.88 14.37
N THR A 24 18.81 23.94 14.15
CA THR A 24 18.69 22.54 14.57
C THR A 24 18.45 22.46 16.09
N TYR A 25 17.55 21.57 16.53
CA TYR A 25 17.25 21.41 17.95
C TYR A 25 18.48 20.86 18.72
N ASN A 26 18.88 21.54 19.80
CA ASN A 26 20.06 21.18 20.61
C ASN A 26 19.97 19.81 21.32
N SER A 27 18.78 19.19 21.41
CA SER A 27 18.60 17.88 22.04
C SER A 27 17.31 17.18 21.57
N PRO A 28 17.20 15.84 21.70
CA PRO A 28 15.94 15.12 21.45
C PRO A 28 14.80 15.60 22.34
N ARG A 29 15.11 16.05 23.56
CA ARG A 29 14.11 16.56 24.51
C ARG A 29 13.48 17.86 24.04
N THR A 30 14.27 18.79 23.49
CA THR A 30 13.77 20.07 22.96
C THR A 30 12.98 19.85 21.66
N PHE A 31 13.43 18.93 20.79
CA PHE A 31 12.67 18.50 19.61
C PHE A 31 11.31 17.93 20.00
N GLY A 32 11.26 16.98 20.94
CA GLY A 32 10.02 16.36 21.40
C GLY A 32 9.02 17.39 21.96
N LYS A 33 9.51 18.39 22.70
CA LYS A 33 8.66 19.50 23.18
C LYS A 33 8.07 20.31 22.02
N ALA A 34 8.86 20.65 21.01
CA ALA A 34 8.39 21.40 19.85
C ALA A 34 7.35 20.59 19.05
N VAL A 35 7.62 19.31 18.80
CA VAL A 35 6.67 18.40 18.13
C VAL A 35 5.37 18.30 18.92
N ASN A 36 5.44 18.16 20.25
CA ASN A 36 4.25 18.07 21.09
C ASN A 36 3.43 19.37 21.10
N LYS A 37 4.09 20.53 20.99
CA LYS A 37 3.40 21.83 20.85
C LYS A 37 2.61 21.90 19.54
N VAL A 38 3.22 21.49 18.43
CA VAL A 38 2.56 21.45 17.11
C VAL A 38 1.44 20.41 17.07
N LYS A 39 1.64 19.22 17.65
CA LYS A 39 0.60 18.18 17.70
C LYS A 39 -0.68 18.65 18.39
N ARG A 40 -0.58 19.53 19.39
CA ARG A 40 -1.73 20.13 20.10
C ARG A 40 -2.49 21.14 19.26
N SER A 41 -1.84 21.84 18.33
CA SER A 41 -2.50 22.81 17.44
C SER A 41 -3.11 22.15 16.19
N LEU A 42 -2.83 20.88 15.94
CA LEU A 42 -3.43 20.14 14.81
C LEU A 42 -4.83 19.62 15.17
N PRO A 43 -5.76 19.53 14.18
CA PRO A 43 -7.10 19.00 14.41
C PRO A 43 -7.04 17.54 14.83
N ASN A 44 -7.95 17.04 15.67
CA ASN A 44 -7.84 15.66 16.19
C ASN A 44 -8.05 14.57 15.11
N SER A 45 -8.94 14.81 14.14
CA SER A 45 -9.29 13.86 13.08
C SER A 45 -8.11 13.58 12.13
N PRO A 46 -7.75 12.30 11.88
CA PRO A 46 -6.63 11.93 10.98
C PRO A 46 -6.74 12.53 9.57
N HIS A 47 -7.94 12.52 8.99
CA HIS A 47 -8.19 13.06 7.65
C HIS A 47 -7.97 14.58 7.61
N LYS A 48 -8.38 15.30 8.66
CA LYS A 48 -8.16 16.75 8.75
C LYS A 48 -6.69 17.09 8.97
N LYS A 49 -5.96 16.31 9.78
CA LYS A 49 -4.50 16.48 9.97
C LYS A 49 -3.75 16.37 8.65
N THR A 50 -4.04 15.33 7.87
CA THR A 50 -3.40 15.13 6.56
C THR A 50 -3.75 16.25 5.60
N ALA A 51 -5.02 16.68 5.51
CA ALA A 51 -5.41 17.80 4.64
C ALA A 51 -4.67 19.11 4.99
N VAL A 52 -4.59 19.47 6.27
CA VAL A 52 -3.86 20.67 6.73
C VAL A 52 -2.37 20.56 6.39
N LEU A 53 -1.74 19.41 6.64
CA LEU A 53 -0.33 19.21 6.32
C LEU A 53 -0.06 19.34 4.82
N LYS A 54 -0.91 18.74 3.98
CA LYS A 54 -0.81 18.85 2.51
C LYS A 54 -0.86 20.30 2.06
N LYS A 55 -1.80 21.08 2.61
CA LYS A 55 -1.94 22.50 2.30
C LYS A 55 -0.71 23.30 2.76
N LEU A 56 -0.23 23.10 3.99
CA LEU A 56 0.96 23.79 4.49
C LEU A 56 2.22 23.48 3.66
N VAL A 57 2.40 22.24 3.22
CA VAL A 57 3.53 21.84 2.37
C VAL A 57 3.43 22.49 0.99
N SER A 58 2.22 22.52 0.40
CA SER A 58 1.96 23.24 -0.85
C SER A 58 2.26 24.75 -0.70
N ASP A 59 1.77 25.38 0.37
CA ASP A 59 1.90 26.82 0.58
C ASP A 59 3.35 27.27 0.87
N VAL A 60 4.13 26.45 1.59
CA VAL A 60 5.49 26.82 2.03
C VAL A 60 6.59 26.35 1.07
N ILE A 61 6.44 25.15 0.49
CA ILE A 61 7.50 24.49 -0.28
C ILE A 61 7.13 24.41 -1.76
N GLY A 62 5.86 24.60 -2.12
CA GLY A 62 5.39 24.53 -3.52
C GLY A 62 5.41 23.11 -4.11
N ILE A 63 5.58 22.07 -3.28
CA ILE A 63 5.68 20.68 -3.76
C ILE A 63 4.33 20.00 -3.61
N GLU A 64 3.51 20.10 -4.65
CA GLU A 64 2.23 19.36 -4.75
C GLU A 64 2.44 17.85 -4.96
N SER A 65 3.63 17.43 -5.41
CA SER A 65 3.89 16.08 -5.92
C SER A 65 4.15 15.00 -4.85
N LEU A 66 4.54 15.37 -3.62
CA LEU A 66 4.90 14.39 -2.57
C LEU A 66 3.70 13.70 -1.92
N VAL A 67 2.49 14.20 -2.20
CA VAL A 67 1.27 13.85 -1.46
C VAL A 67 0.41 12.81 -2.20
N SER A 68 0.60 12.65 -3.51
CA SER A 68 -0.19 11.78 -4.37
C SER A 68 0.63 10.63 -4.93
N SER A 69 1.28 9.87 -4.05
CA SER A 69 1.83 8.56 -4.42
C SER A 69 1.07 7.44 -3.71
N THR A 70 -0.26 7.48 -3.77
CA THR A 70 -0.96 6.20 -3.86
C THR A 70 -0.75 5.75 -5.29
N ARG A 71 0.32 4.98 -5.57
CA ARG A 71 0.40 4.20 -6.79
C ARG A 71 -0.89 3.37 -6.82
N LYS A 72 -1.90 3.84 -7.56
CA LYS A 72 -3.02 2.99 -7.94
C LYS A 72 -2.34 1.86 -8.67
N VAL A 73 -2.27 0.69 -8.05
CA VAL A 73 -1.79 -0.52 -8.71
C VAL A 73 -2.71 -0.63 -9.92
N LYS A 74 -2.19 -0.29 -11.10
CA LYS A 74 -2.90 -0.48 -12.35
C LYS A 74 -3.02 -2.00 -12.45
N HIS A 75 -4.16 -2.54 -12.04
CA HIS A 75 -4.45 -3.94 -12.27
C HIS A 75 -4.36 -4.13 -13.78
N ALA A 76 -3.43 -4.97 -14.22
CA ALA A 76 -3.30 -5.30 -15.63
C ALA A 76 -4.68 -5.71 -16.14
N HIS A 77 -5.10 -5.15 -17.27
CA HIS A 77 -6.41 -5.40 -17.82
C HIS A 77 -6.51 -6.88 -18.21
N VAL A 78 -7.32 -7.66 -17.49
CA VAL A 78 -7.54 -9.07 -17.80
C VAL A 78 -8.29 -9.15 -19.13
N THR A 79 -7.61 -9.65 -20.17
CA THR A 79 -8.17 -9.87 -21.51
C THR A 79 -9.36 -10.82 -21.47
N ALA A 80 -10.28 -10.69 -22.42
CA ALA A 80 -11.48 -11.54 -22.49
C ALA A 80 -11.12 -13.03 -22.61
N GLU A 81 -10.08 -13.35 -23.40
CA GLU A 81 -9.52 -14.70 -23.56
C GLU A 81 -9.06 -15.28 -22.22
N ASN A 82 -8.30 -14.51 -21.44
CA ASN A 82 -7.84 -14.97 -20.12
C ASN A 82 -9.01 -15.21 -19.16
N ARG A 83 -10.10 -14.44 -19.25
CA ARG A 83 -11.31 -14.70 -18.46
C ARG A 83 -11.97 -16.01 -18.86
N ALA A 84 -12.09 -16.28 -20.16
CA ALA A 84 -12.65 -17.52 -20.67
C ALA A 84 -11.84 -18.74 -20.17
N LEU A 85 -10.51 -18.69 -20.28
CA LEU A 85 -9.62 -19.74 -19.78
C LEU A 85 -9.74 -19.96 -18.27
N VAL A 86 -9.89 -18.89 -17.48
CA VAL A 86 -10.09 -19.00 -16.02
C VAL A 86 -11.44 -19.64 -15.71
N VAL A 87 -12.50 -19.27 -16.43
CA VAL A 87 -13.84 -19.85 -16.23
C VAL A 87 -13.84 -21.33 -16.60
N GLU A 88 -13.27 -21.69 -17.75
CA GLU A 88 -13.15 -23.08 -18.19
C GLU A 88 -12.38 -23.93 -17.18
N PHE A 89 -11.21 -23.45 -16.74
CA PHE A 89 -10.40 -24.11 -15.73
C PHE A 89 -11.15 -24.28 -14.40
N PHE A 90 -11.85 -23.24 -13.94
CA PHE A 90 -12.64 -23.30 -12.72
C PHE A 90 -13.81 -24.30 -12.83
N CYS A 91 -14.42 -24.44 -14.00
CA CYS A 91 -15.57 -25.31 -14.22
C CYS A 91 -15.25 -26.80 -14.31
N ARG A 92 -13.97 -27.21 -14.30
CA ARG A 92 -13.59 -28.62 -14.25
C ARG A 92 -13.90 -29.23 -12.88
N ASP A 93 -14.35 -30.48 -12.88
CA ASP A 93 -14.85 -31.17 -11.67
C ASP A 93 -13.73 -31.59 -10.69
N ASP A 94 -12.49 -31.66 -11.17
CA ASP A 94 -11.27 -31.85 -10.36
C ASP A 94 -10.88 -30.58 -9.58
N ILE A 95 -11.18 -29.38 -10.12
CA ILE A 95 -10.87 -28.09 -9.48
C ILE A 95 -11.99 -27.64 -8.55
N SER A 96 -13.23 -27.71 -9.02
CA SER A 96 -14.40 -27.28 -8.25
C SER A 96 -15.56 -28.23 -8.44
N ARG A 97 -16.37 -28.42 -7.41
CA ARG A 97 -17.54 -29.29 -7.47
C ARG A 97 -18.83 -28.49 -7.38
N GLN A 98 -19.82 -28.92 -8.16
CA GLN A 98 -21.17 -28.39 -8.05
C GLN A 98 -21.81 -28.84 -6.74
N THR A 99 -22.48 -27.90 -6.09
CA THR A 99 -23.32 -28.19 -4.93
C THR A 99 -24.64 -28.80 -5.41
N PRO A 100 -25.15 -29.89 -4.82
CA PRO A 100 -26.36 -30.55 -5.33
C PRO A 100 -27.66 -29.79 -5.01
N GLY A 101 -27.62 -28.77 -4.16
CA GLY A 101 -28.80 -28.11 -3.60
C GLY A 101 -29.49 -27.14 -4.54
N ILE A 102 -30.84 -27.16 -4.56
CA ILE A 102 -31.67 -26.17 -5.27
C ILE A 102 -31.41 -24.74 -4.75
N LYS A 103 -31.16 -24.60 -3.44
CA LYS A 103 -30.80 -23.32 -2.79
C LYS A 103 -29.45 -22.74 -3.28
N ASP A 104 -28.68 -23.55 -3.98
CA ASP A 104 -27.38 -23.15 -4.52
C ASP A 104 -27.44 -22.76 -5.99
N VAL A 105 -28.62 -22.76 -6.59
CA VAL A 105 -28.83 -22.24 -7.93
C VAL A 105 -29.10 -20.72 -7.86
N LYS A 106 -28.25 -19.93 -8.52
CA LYS A 106 -28.44 -18.49 -8.70
C LYS A 106 -28.95 -18.21 -10.11
N THR A 107 -29.91 -17.29 -10.23
CA THR A 107 -30.38 -16.81 -11.53
C THR A 107 -29.72 -15.48 -11.85
N ILE A 108 -28.99 -15.40 -12.96
CA ILE A 108 -28.35 -14.18 -13.45
C ILE A 108 -29.10 -13.68 -14.68
N ARG A 109 -29.38 -12.37 -14.73
CA ARG A 109 -29.87 -11.66 -15.91
C ARG A 109 -28.77 -10.73 -16.40
N LYS A 110 -28.26 -10.97 -17.61
CA LYS A 110 -27.40 -10.01 -18.32
C LYS A 110 -28.28 -9.11 -19.20
N LYS A 111 -27.82 -7.88 -19.44
CA LYS A 111 -28.59 -6.86 -20.16
C LYS A 111 -28.80 -7.32 -21.60
N GLY A 112 -30.03 -7.68 -21.95
CA GLY A 112 -30.41 -8.16 -23.29
C GLY A 112 -30.42 -9.69 -23.47
N GLU A 113 -30.11 -10.49 -22.44
CA GLU A 113 -30.08 -11.95 -22.54
C GLU A 113 -31.18 -12.65 -21.72
N GLN A 114 -31.49 -13.88 -22.12
CA GLN A 114 -32.36 -14.81 -21.39
C GLN A 114 -31.81 -15.07 -19.97
N LYS A 115 -32.70 -15.45 -19.04
CA LYS A 115 -32.28 -15.78 -17.67
C LYS A 115 -31.39 -17.02 -17.70
N GLN A 116 -30.20 -16.94 -17.10
CA GLN A 116 -29.32 -18.09 -16.92
C GLN A 116 -29.35 -18.56 -15.46
N LYS A 117 -29.55 -19.86 -15.25
CA LYS A 117 -29.40 -20.51 -13.94
C LYS A 117 -27.99 -21.04 -13.82
N LEU A 118 -27.27 -20.65 -12.77
CA LEU A 118 -25.91 -21.09 -12.47
C LEU A 118 -25.88 -21.70 -11.08
N GLN A 119 -25.39 -22.93 -10.98
CA GLN A 119 -25.20 -23.61 -9.71
C GLN A 119 -23.90 -23.16 -9.05
N LYS A 120 -23.92 -22.88 -7.75
CA LYS A 120 -22.69 -22.56 -7.02
C LYS A 120 -21.74 -23.75 -7.06
N ARG A 121 -20.47 -23.43 -7.26
CA ARG A 121 -19.36 -24.39 -7.18
C ARG A 121 -18.46 -24.00 -6.02
N PHE A 122 -17.96 -25.00 -5.31
CA PHE A 122 -16.91 -24.81 -4.29
C PHE A 122 -15.61 -25.41 -4.81
N MET A 123 -14.49 -24.73 -4.55
CA MET A 123 -13.18 -25.28 -4.92
C MET A 123 -12.85 -26.45 -3.99
N VAL A 124 -12.33 -27.52 -4.58
CA VAL A 124 -11.88 -28.71 -3.83
C VAL A 124 -10.49 -28.48 -3.24
N MET A 125 -9.73 -27.56 -3.83
CA MET A 125 -8.37 -27.21 -3.46
C MET A 125 -8.21 -25.72 -3.18
N THR A 126 -7.09 -25.34 -2.58
CA THR A 126 -6.77 -23.93 -2.34
C THR A 126 -6.45 -23.21 -3.65
N VAL A 127 -6.59 -21.88 -3.65
CA VAL A 127 -6.26 -21.04 -4.81
C VAL A 127 -4.77 -21.17 -5.20
N GLY A 128 -3.89 -21.38 -4.21
CA GLY A 128 -2.46 -21.59 -4.44
C GLY A 128 -2.18 -22.88 -5.20
N GLU A 129 -2.81 -23.98 -4.80
CA GLU A 129 -2.70 -25.28 -5.47
C GLU A 129 -3.27 -25.24 -6.88
N ALA A 130 -4.46 -24.67 -7.06
CA ALA A 130 -5.10 -24.52 -8.37
C ALA A 130 -4.22 -23.70 -9.33
N ARG A 131 -3.58 -22.64 -8.83
CA ARG A 131 -2.63 -21.84 -9.60
C ARG A 131 -1.40 -22.65 -10.02
N ASN A 132 -0.84 -23.45 -9.12
CA ASN A 132 0.32 -24.29 -9.42
C ASN A 132 -0.02 -25.36 -10.46
N LEU A 133 -1.19 -25.97 -10.35
CA LEU A 133 -1.68 -26.96 -11.31
C LEU A 133 -1.87 -26.35 -12.71
N ARG A 134 -2.44 -25.14 -12.79
CA ARG A 134 -2.54 -24.41 -14.07
C ARG A 134 -1.18 -24.12 -14.71
N LYS A 135 -0.15 -23.80 -13.91
CA LYS A 135 1.21 -23.57 -14.40
C LYS A 135 1.87 -24.84 -14.93
N GLY A 136 1.64 -25.98 -14.27
CA GLY A 136 2.16 -27.28 -14.70
C GLY A 136 1.61 -27.74 -16.05
N PHE A 137 0.44 -27.24 -16.46
CA PHE A 137 -0.21 -27.55 -17.74
C PHE A 137 0.33 -26.72 -18.93
N HIS A 138 1.24 -25.76 -18.71
CA HIS A 138 1.86 -24.89 -19.72
C HIS A 138 3.38 -25.14 -19.86
N MET A 139 3.84 -26.32 -19.46
CA MET A 139 5.17 -26.88 -19.79
C MET A 139 4.99 -27.91 -20.91
#